data_AF-A0A534GBN7-F1
#
_entry.id   AF-A0A534GBN7-F1
#
_cell.length_a   1.000
_cell.length_b   1.000
_cell.length_c   1.000
_cell.angle_alpha   90.00
_cell.angle_beta   90.00
_cell.angle_gamma   90.00
#
_symmetry.space_group_name_H-M   'P 1'
#
loop_
_entity.id
_entity.type
_entity.pdbx_description
1 polymer ?
#
loop_
_entity_poly.entity_id
_entity_poly.type
_entity_poly.pdbx_seq_one_letter_code
_entity_poly.pdbx_strand_id
1 'polypeptide(L)'
;MTQDSVLRQRIRAGVHALAALLLGLAFAPSVSAAPAHANFDHLTTGFELTGQHRDLPCESCHVNAIFQGTPKECGACHGIGSLVRATSKPASHILSTDQCGACHTPIAWNPAVNFDHTQARGSCSTCHNGTMAQGKGPTHIVTDLECDACHTTLSWAGAMFTHVGVTSGCATCHDNVHATGPTANHIPIGTPMTACESCHSPTNYTNWLGATMN
;
A
#
# COMPACT_ATOMS: atom_id res chain seq x y z
N MET A 1 -82.06 -20.23 -22.74
CA MET A 1 -81.15 -19.55 -21.78
C MET A 1 -80.49 -18.42 -22.53
N THR A 2 -80.95 -17.17 -22.34
CA THR A 2 -80.66 -16.05 -23.23
C THR A 2 -79.34 -15.37 -22.88
N GLN A 3 -78.59 -14.94 -23.91
CA GLN A 3 -77.24 -14.34 -23.83
C GLN A 3 -77.17 -13.11 -22.91
N ASP A 4 -78.29 -12.46 -22.61
CA ASP A 4 -78.40 -11.31 -21.70
C ASP A 4 -78.13 -11.62 -20.22
N SER A 5 -78.43 -12.85 -19.78
CA SER A 5 -78.28 -13.24 -18.38
C SER A 5 -76.80 -13.42 -17.97
N VAL A 6 -75.96 -13.90 -18.90
CA VAL A 6 -74.54 -14.15 -18.68
C VAL A 6 -73.75 -12.84 -18.63
N LEU A 7 -74.12 -11.84 -19.45
CA LEU A 7 -73.45 -10.54 -19.48
C LEU A 7 -73.70 -9.74 -18.18
N ARG A 8 -74.94 -9.76 -17.66
CA ARG A 8 -75.28 -9.10 -16.38
C ARG A 8 -74.57 -9.75 -15.18
N GLN A 9 -74.35 -11.07 -15.21
CA GLN A 9 -73.65 -11.78 -14.15
C GLN A 9 -72.14 -11.47 -14.14
N ARG A 10 -71.52 -11.27 -15.31
CA ARG A 10 -70.10 -10.86 -15.43
C ARG A 10 -69.85 -9.42 -14.99
N ILE A 11 -70.78 -8.50 -15.28
CA ILE A 11 -70.66 -7.09 -14.83
C ILE A 11 -70.77 -6.98 -13.31
N ARG A 12 -71.69 -7.73 -12.66
CA ARG A 12 -71.84 -7.74 -11.20
C ARG A 12 -70.63 -8.34 -10.48
N ALA A 13 -70.00 -9.38 -11.04
CA ALA A 13 -68.77 -9.95 -10.49
C ALA A 13 -67.57 -8.98 -10.60
N GLY A 14 -67.47 -8.21 -11.68
CA GLY A 14 -66.40 -7.22 -11.88
C GLY A 14 -66.50 -6.00 -10.94
N VAL A 15 -67.72 -5.53 -10.64
CA VAL A 15 -67.93 -4.40 -9.71
C VAL A 15 -67.62 -4.77 -8.26
N HIS A 16 -67.88 -6.02 -7.84
CA HIS A 16 -67.51 -6.50 -6.51
C HIS A 16 -66.00 -6.78 -6.37
N ALA A 17 -65.32 -7.19 -7.43
CA ALA A 17 -63.86 -7.35 -7.43
C ALA A 17 -63.11 -6.01 -7.35
N LEU A 18 -63.62 -4.94 -7.97
CA LEU A 18 -63.02 -3.60 -7.87
C LEU A 18 -63.25 -2.94 -6.49
N ALA A 19 -64.41 -3.17 -5.86
CA ALA A 19 -64.71 -2.61 -4.54
C ALA A 19 -63.87 -3.24 -3.42
N ALA A 20 -63.52 -4.54 -3.53
CA ALA A 20 -62.63 -5.20 -2.58
C ALA A 20 -61.17 -4.74 -2.68
N LEU A 21 -60.71 -4.34 -3.87
CA LEU A 21 -59.35 -3.82 -4.08
C LEU A 21 -59.17 -2.38 -3.56
N LEU A 22 -60.24 -1.58 -3.55
CA LEU A 22 -60.22 -0.20 -3.06
C LEU A 22 -60.41 -0.10 -1.53
N LEU A 23 -61.01 -1.10 -0.88
CA LEU A 23 -61.18 -1.11 0.58
C LEU A 23 -59.96 -1.69 1.34
N GLY A 24 -59.05 -2.39 0.66
CA GLY A 24 -57.81 -2.93 1.24
C GLY A 24 -56.68 -1.92 1.41
N LEU A 25 -56.79 -0.73 0.80
CA LEU A 25 -55.77 0.34 0.87
C LEU A 25 -55.94 1.27 2.08
N ALA A 26 -57.03 1.14 2.85
CA ALA A 26 -57.33 2.02 3.99
C ALA A 26 -56.76 1.53 5.34
N PHE A 27 -56.16 0.33 5.39
CA PHE A 27 -55.59 -0.26 6.61
C PHE A 27 -54.15 -0.75 6.41
N ALA A 28 -53.36 -0.06 5.58
CA ALA A 28 -51.91 -0.20 5.70
C ALA A 28 -51.53 0.37 7.08
N PRO A 29 -50.92 -0.41 7.99
CA PRO A 29 -50.37 0.17 9.20
C PRO A 29 -49.36 1.22 8.75
N SER A 30 -49.55 2.45 9.21
CA SER A 30 -48.57 3.51 9.08
C SER A 30 -47.28 2.99 9.69
N VAL A 31 -46.36 2.49 8.87
CA VAL A 31 -44.98 2.30 9.28
C VAL A 31 -44.50 3.71 9.53
N SER A 32 -44.57 4.14 10.78
CA SER A 32 -43.96 5.38 11.22
C SER A 32 -42.48 5.19 10.93
N ALA A 33 -41.98 5.86 9.88
CA ALA A 33 -40.56 6.00 9.68
C ALA A 33 -40.04 6.63 10.98
N ALA A 34 -39.33 5.83 11.78
CA ALA A 34 -38.60 6.34 12.92
C ALA A 34 -37.78 7.55 12.46
N PRO A 35 -37.64 8.60 13.28
CA PRO A 35 -36.93 9.81 12.86
C PRO A 35 -35.57 9.39 12.30
N ALA A 36 -35.32 9.78 11.04
CA ALA A 36 -33.99 9.67 10.44
C ALA A 36 -33.02 10.30 11.45
N HIS A 37 -32.05 9.50 11.91
CA HIS A 37 -31.05 9.82 12.94
C HIS A 37 -30.77 11.33 13.06
N ALA A 38 -31.56 12.03 13.88
CA ALA A 38 -31.36 13.46 14.07
C ALA A 38 -30.22 13.62 15.09
N ASN A 39 -29.05 14.03 14.60
CA ASN A 39 -27.90 14.57 15.35
C ASN A 39 -26.94 13.58 16.06
N PHE A 40 -26.77 12.33 15.61
CA PHE A 40 -25.57 11.60 16.06
C PHE A 40 -24.34 12.07 15.28
N ASP A 41 -23.45 12.81 15.94
CA ASP A 41 -22.22 13.31 15.35
C ASP A 41 -21.06 12.34 15.57
N HIS A 42 -20.62 11.67 14.50
CA HIS A 42 -19.48 10.76 14.52
C HIS A 42 -18.16 11.45 14.91
N LEU A 43 -18.03 12.77 14.75
CA LEU A 43 -16.84 13.52 15.19
C LEU A 43 -16.59 13.39 16.70
N THR A 44 -17.67 13.21 17.48
CA THR A 44 -17.58 13.03 18.93
C THR A 44 -17.07 11.65 19.34
N THR A 45 -17.07 10.69 18.41
CA THR A 45 -16.67 9.31 18.68
C THR A 45 -15.17 9.10 18.53
N GLY A 46 -14.43 10.03 17.94
CA GLY A 46 -13.01 9.84 17.58
C GLY A 46 -12.79 8.92 16.37
N PHE A 47 -13.85 8.54 15.65
CA PHE A 47 -13.77 7.99 14.30
C PHE A 47 -14.63 8.84 13.38
N GLU A 48 -14.00 9.83 12.75
CA GLU A 48 -14.66 10.68 11.76
C GLU A 48 -14.91 9.90 10.47
N LEU A 49 -16.16 9.92 10.01
CA LEU A 49 -16.53 9.32 8.73
C LEU A 49 -16.05 10.23 7.59
N THR A 50 -14.83 10.00 7.13
CA THR A 50 -14.23 10.70 5.98
C THR A 50 -14.02 9.77 4.79
N GLY A 51 -13.85 10.37 3.61
CA GLY A 51 -13.64 9.63 2.37
C GLY A 51 -14.75 8.61 2.11
N GLN A 52 -14.37 7.40 1.72
CA GLN A 52 -15.32 6.33 1.40
C GLN A 52 -16.15 5.84 2.61
N HIS A 53 -15.67 6.05 3.85
CA HIS A 53 -16.41 5.62 5.04
C HIS A 53 -17.67 6.46 5.30
N ARG A 54 -17.73 7.68 4.76
CA ARG A 54 -18.89 8.59 4.91
C ARG A 54 -20.14 8.08 4.21
N ASP A 55 -19.96 7.37 3.11
CA ASP A 55 -21.06 7.02 2.22
C ASP A 55 -21.55 5.58 2.48
N LEU A 56 -21.04 4.93 3.54
CA LEU A 56 -21.45 3.58 3.95
C LEU A 56 -22.73 3.60 4.81
N PRO A 57 -23.61 2.60 4.67
CA PRO A 57 -24.75 2.45 5.55
C PRO A 57 -24.32 1.99 6.95
N CYS A 58 -25.10 2.34 7.97
CA CYS A 58 -24.79 2.14 9.39
C CYS A 58 -24.36 0.71 9.73
N GLU A 59 -25.07 -0.27 9.18
CA GLU A 59 -24.87 -1.71 9.40
C GLU A 59 -23.55 -2.25 8.84
N SER A 60 -22.87 -1.49 7.98
CA SER A 60 -21.53 -1.86 7.49
C SER A 60 -20.51 -1.92 8.62
N CYS A 61 -20.67 -1.04 9.61
CA CYS A 61 -19.78 -0.94 10.77
C CYS A 61 -20.45 -1.46 12.05
N HIS A 62 -21.75 -1.19 12.22
CA HIS A 62 -22.52 -1.53 13.41
C HIS A 62 -23.23 -2.88 13.25
N VAL A 63 -22.43 -3.94 13.35
CA VAL A 63 -22.89 -5.33 13.20
C VAL A 63 -23.98 -5.64 14.24
N ASN A 64 -25.08 -6.25 13.79
CA ASN A 64 -26.26 -6.56 14.62
C ASN A 64 -26.87 -5.33 15.32
N ALA A 65 -26.73 -4.13 14.72
CA ALA A 65 -27.18 -2.86 15.30
C ALA A 65 -26.53 -2.54 16.67
N ILE A 66 -25.33 -3.06 16.92
CA ILE A 66 -24.52 -2.71 18.09
C ILE A 66 -23.68 -1.49 17.75
N PHE A 67 -24.08 -0.33 18.28
CA PHE A 67 -23.42 0.94 17.96
C PHE A 67 -22.21 1.25 18.87
N GLN A 68 -22.29 0.85 20.15
CA GLN A 68 -21.20 1.06 21.10
C GLN A 68 -20.08 0.02 20.94
N GLY A 69 -18.84 0.46 21.13
CA GLY A 69 -17.67 -0.42 21.08
C GLY A 69 -17.21 -0.78 19.67
N THR A 70 -17.78 -0.16 18.63
CA THR A 70 -17.31 -0.32 17.25
C THR A 70 -15.82 0.04 17.17
N PRO A 71 -14.95 -0.87 16.69
CA PRO A 71 -13.52 -0.60 16.60
C PRO A 71 -13.20 0.59 15.70
N LYS A 72 -12.12 1.31 16.03
CA LYS A 72 -11.66 2.49 15.28
C LYS A 72 -10.34 2.25 14.55
N GLU A 73 -9.62 1.21 14.94
CA GLU A 73 -8.35 0.82 14.33
C GLU A 73 -8.59 0.16 12.97
N CYS A 74 -7.80 0.55 11.97
CA CYS A 74 -8.00 0.10 10.59
C CYS A 74 -8.06 -1.43 10.47
N GLY A 75 -7.10 -2.12 11.10
CA GLY A 75 -6.98 -3.58 11.07
C GLY A 75 -8.11 -4.32 11.80
N ALA A 76 -8.86 -3.66 12.68
CA ALA A 76 -9.99 -4.28 13.35
C ALA A 76 -11.20 -4.44 12.43
N CYS A 77 -11.27 -3.68 11.34
CA CYS A 77 -12.30 -3.79 10.29
C CYS A 77 -11.73 -4.41 9.00
N HIS A 78 -10.56 -3.94 8.57
CA HIS A 78 -9.82 -4.40 7.39
C HIS A 78 -8.87 -5.57 7.68
N GLY A 79 -9.10 -6.30 8.78
CA GLY A 79 -8.35 -7.49 9.15
C GLY A 79 -9.04 -8.76 8.66
N ILE A 80 -8.25 -9.80 8.38
CA ILE A 80 -8.80 -11.12 8.09
C ILE A 80 -9.47 -11.64 9.36
N GLY A 81 -10.73 -12.08 9.25
CA GLY A 81 -11.51 -12.59 10.39
C GLY A 81 -12.19 -11.50 11.24
N SER A 82 -12.16 -10.24 10.79
CA SER A 82 -12.95 -9.14 11.38
C SER A 82 -14.46 -9.42 11.32
N LEU A 83 -15.20 -8.95 12.34
CA LEU A 83 -16.66 -8.95 12.36
C LEU A 83 -17.25 -7.96 11.32
N VAL A 84 -16.55 -6.85 11.08
CA VAL A 84 -16.87 -5.88 10.04
C VAL A 84 -16.35 -6.42 8.71
N ARG A 85 -17.24 -6.58 7.73
CA ARG A 85 -16.86 -7.01 6.37
C ARG A 85 -16.22 -5.85 5.61
N ALA A 86 -14.89 -5.77 5.67
CA ALA A 86 -14.12 -4.85 4.83
C ALA A 86 -12.99 -5.59 4.09
N THR A 87 -12.46 -4.93 3.05
CA THR A 87 -11.36 -5.49 2.26
C THR A 87 -10.08 -5.48 3.09
N SER A 88 -9.48 -6.65 3.30
CA SER A 88 -8.19 -6.75 3.98
C SER A 88 -7.02 -6.44 3.05
N LYS A 89 -5.81 -6.32 3.62
CA LYS A 89 -4.58 -6.20 2.82
C LYS A 89 -4.48 -7.39 1.86
N PRO A 90 -4.40 -7.15 0.53
CA PRO A 90 -4.28 -8.24 -0.44
C PRO A 90 -2.88 -8.88 -0.36
N ALA A 91 -2.76 -10.12 -0.86
CA ALA A 91 -1.47 -10.80 -0.93
C ALA A 91 -0.42 -10.08 -1.80
N SER A 92 -0.87 -9.24 -2.73
CA SER A 92 -0.01 -8.38 -3.56
C SER A 92 0.41 -7.08 -2.86
N HIS A 93 -0.02 -6.84 -1.62
CA HIS A 93 0.41 -5.69 -0.84
C HIS A 93 1.88 -5.86 -0.44
N ILE A 94 2.61 -4.75 -0.35
CA ILE A 94 3.99 -4.76 0.18
C ILE A 94 4.00 -5.27 1.63
N LEU A 95 5.12 -5.81 2.09
CA LEU A 95 5.22 -6.20 3.49
C LEU A 95 5.32 -4.93 4.37
N SER A 96 4.39 -4.76 5.31
CA SER A 96 4.33 -3.57 6.17
C SER A 96 3.71 -3.89 7.53
N THR A 97 3.80 -2.94 8.47
CA THR A 97 3.02 -2.97 9.71
C THR A 97 1.53 -2.72 9.47
N ASP A 98 0.73 -2.80 10.53
CA ASP A 98 -0.69 -2.45 10.55
C ASP A 98 -0.95 -0.95 10.78
N GLN A 99 0.08 -0.10 10.71
CA GLN A 99 -0.09 1.36 10.75
C GLN A 99 -0.55 1.89 9.38
N CYS A 100 -1.78 1.54 8.97
CA CYS A 100 -2.30 1.82 7.63
C CYS A 100 -2.22 3.31 7.24
N GLY A 101 -2.45 4.20 8.21
CA GLY A 101 -2.41 5.66 8.03
C GLY A 101 -1.04 6.23 7.63
N ALA A 102 0.03 5.44 7.78
CA ALA A 102 1.37 5.84 7.36
C ALA A 102 1.55 5.83 5.83
N CYS A 103 0.66 5.14 5.12
CA CYS A 103 0.67 5.07 3.66
C CYS A 103 -0.65 5.52 3.02
N HIS A 104 -1.77 5.09 3.60
CA HIS A 104 -3.10 5.29 3.06
C HIS A 104 -3.85 6.38 3.83
N THR A 105 -4.76 7.07 3.14
CA THR A 105 -5.74 7.94 3.80
C THR A 105 -7.16 7.46 3.45
N PRO A 106 -8.17 7.74 4.28
CA PRO A 106 -9.56 7.40 3.94
C PRO A 106 -10.06 8.04 2.63
N ILE A 107 -9.44 9.16 2.21
CA ILE A 107 -9.79 9.93 1.02
C ILE A 107 -9.01 9.41 -0.21
N ALA A 108 -7.75 9.05 -0.04
CA ALA A 108 -6.87 8.51 -1.07
C ALA A 108 -6.23 7.20 -0.58
N TRP A 109 -6.92 6.10 -0.86
CA TRP A 109 -6.50 4.77 -0.43
C TRP A 109 -5.59 4.08 -1.46
N ASN A 110 -5.91 4.15 -2.75
CA ASN A 110 -5.11 3.54 -3.81
C ASN A 110 -5.08 4.48 -5.04
N PRO A 111 -3.89 5.00 -5.44
CA PRO A 111 -2.57 4.73 -4.86
C PRO A 111 -2.41 5.29 -3.44
N ALA A 112 -1.50 4.71 -2.67
CA ALA A 112 -1.05 5.30 -1.41
C ALA A 112 -0.40 6.66 -1.70
N VAL A 113 -0.77 7.68 -0.92
CA VAL A 113 -0.29 9.06 -1.11
C VAL A 113 0.75 9.47 -0.07
N ASN A 114 0.85 8.71 1.01
CA ASN A 114 1.91 8.82 2.00
C ASN A 114 2.83 7.60 1.88
N PHE A 115 4.07 7.72 2.36
CA PHE A 115 4.95 6.57 2.50
C PHE A 115 5.98 6.80 3.59
N ASP A 116 5.76 6.18 4.75
CA ASP A 116 6.74 6.14 5.84
C ASP A 116 7.54 4.83 5.78
N HIS A 117 8.82 4.93 5.40
CA HIS A 117 9.73 3.79 5.32
C HIS A 117 9.88 3.04 6.65
N THR A 118 9.63 3.68 7.81
CA THR A 118 9.71 3.01 9.12
C THR A 118 8.61 1.96 9.30
N GLN A 119 7.56 2.01 8.49
CA GLN A 119 6.44 1.05 8.49
C GLN A 119 6.59 -0.04 7.42
N ALA A 120 7.48 0.16 6.45
CA ALA A 120 7.84 -0.87 5.48
C ALA A 120 8.65 -2.00 6.14
N ARG A 121 8.54 -3.21 5.61
CA ARG A 121 9.24 -4.40 6.10
C ARG A 121 9.82 -5.16 4.91
N GLY A 122 10.82 -5.99 5.18
CA GLY A 122 11.56 -6.71 4.13
C GLY A 122 12.81 -5.96 3.66
N SER A 123 13.43 -6.46 2.59
CA SER A 123 14.66 -5.89 2.04
C SER A 123 14.36 -4.72 1.10
N CYS A 124 15.27 -3.75 1.02
CA CYS A 124 15.11 -2.58 0.16
C CYS A 124 14.95 -3.00 -1.31
N SER A 125 15.77 -3.96 -1.74
CA SER A 125 15.83 -4.51 -3.10
C SER A 125 14.53 -5.16 -3.58
N THR A 126 13.65 -5.62 -2.69
CA THR A 126 12.36 -6.20 -3.11
C THR A 126 11.42 -5.14 -3.67
N CYS A 127 11.59 -3.87 -3.30
CA CYS A 127 10.79 -2.74 -3.79
C CYS A 127 11.60 -1.81 -4.71
N HIS A 128 12.84 -1.50 -4.36
CA HIS A 128 13.76 -0.67 -5.15
C HIS A 128 14.41 -1.47 -6.29
N ASN A 129 13.56 -2.07 -7.12
CA ASN A 129 13.91 -2.95 -8.22
C ASN A 129 13.73 -2.31 -9.61
N GLY A 130 13.43 -1.02 -9.67
CA GLY A 130 13.17 -0.29 -10.90
C GLY A 130 11.75 -0.47 -11.46
N THR A 131 10.92 -1.32 -10.86
CA THR A 131 9.51 -1.49 -11.22
C THR A 131 8.58 -0.86 -10.18
N MET A 132 8.72 -1.22 -8.90
CA MET A 132 7.86 -0.68 -7.82
C MET A 132 8.37 0.66 -7.32
N ALA A 133 9.68 0.76 -7.08
CA ALA A 133 10.37 1.99 -6.74
C ALA A 133 11.69 2.08 -7.49
N GLN A 134 12.24 3.29 -7.57
CA GLN A 134 13.52 3.53 -8.21
C GLN A 134 14.60 2.66 -7.57
N GLY A 135 15.28 1.85 -8.39
CA GLY A 135 16.44 1.06 -7.94
C GLY A 135 17.77 1.78 -8.16
N LYS A 136 18.83 0.99 -8.32
CA LYS A 136 20.18 1.48 -8.68
C LYS A 136 20.12 2.19 -10.05
N GLY A 137 20.56 3.44 -10.10
CA GLY A 137 20.65 4.21 -11.34
C GLY A 137 21.88 3.86 -12.19
N PRO A 138 22.00 4.38 -13.43
CA PRO A 138 23.11 4.05 -14.34
C PRO A 138 24.50 4.43 -13.81
N THR A 139 24.57 5.42 -12.92
CA THR A 139 25.82 5.92 -12.30
C THR A 139 26.04 5.36 -10.90
N HIS A 140 25.24 4.37 -10.47
CA HIS A 140 25.41 3.73 -9.17
C HIS A 140 26.63 2.80 -9.20
N ILE A 141 27.40 2.78 -8.11
CA ILE A 141 28.50 1.83 -7.90
C ILE A 141 28.02 0.38 -8.04
N VAL A 142 28.81 -0.48 -8.71
CA VAL A 142 28.50 -1.91 -8.80
C VAL A 142 28.66 -2.53 -7.40
N THR A 143 27.59 -3.11 -6.87
CA THR A 143 27.58 -3.78 -5.56
C THR A 143 26.43 -4.77 -5.48
N ASP A 144 26.64 -5.89 -4.79
CA ASP A 144 25.62 -6.90 -4.46
C ASP A 144 25.14 -6.78 -3.01
N LEU A 145 25.67 -5.83 -2.24
CA LEU A 145 25.18 -5.54 -0.90
C LEU A 145 23.75 -4.98 -0.93
N GLU A 146 23.01 -5.25 0.13
CA GLU A 146 21.69 -4.66 0.34
C GLU A 146 21.83 -3.14 0.58
N CYS A 147 20.78 -2.39 0.25
CA CYS A 147 20.89 -0.93 0.14
C CYS A 147 21.21 -0.24 1.48
N ASP A 148 20.78 -0.82 2.59
CA ASP A 148 20.98 -0.33 3.95
C ASP A 148 22.43 -0.43 4.44
N ALA A 149 23.29 -1.14 3.71
CA ALA A 149 24.74 -1.09 3.95
C ALA A 149 25.35 0.29 3.66
N CYS A 150 24.72 1.09 2.78
CA CYS A 150 25.23 2.39 2.36
C CYS A 150 24.21 3.52 2.57
N HIS A 151 22.91 3.25 2.38
CA HIS A 151 21.83 4.24 2.40
C HIS A 151 20.98 4.10 3.66
N THR A 152 20.23 5.16 3.97
CA THR A 152 19.26 5.15 5.07
C THR A 152 17.85 5.33 4.54
N THR A 153 16.85 5.03 5.37
CA THR A 153 15.44 5.24 5.03
C THR A 153 15.03 6.72 4.96
N LEU A 154 15.89 7.64 5.39
CA LEU A 154 15.61 9.09 5.42
C LEU A 154 16.20 9.82 4.21
N SER A 155 17.31 9.32 3.67
CA SER A 155 17.99 9.95 2.53
C SER A 155 18.80 8.94 1.74
N TRP A 156 18.65 9.01 0.42
CA TRP A 156 19.53 8.34 -0.54
C TRP A 156 20.87 9.08 -0.71
N ALA A 157 20.90 10.40 -0.47
CA ALA A 157 22.12 11.20 -0.51
C ALA A 157 22.96 10.99 0.76
N GLY A 158 24.29 11.07 0.61
CA GLY A 158 25.24 10.88 1.71
C GLY A 158 25.53 9.42 2.03
N ALA A 159 25.49 8.55 1.01
CA ALA A 159 25.81 7.14 1.16
C ALA A 159 27.17 6.94 1.84
N MET A 160 27.22 6.10 2.86
CA MET A 160 28.47 5.76 3.51
C MET A 160 29.13 4.65 2.70
N PHE A 161 30.32 4.91 2.15
CA PHE A 161 31.12 3.90 1.49
C PHE A 161 32.20 3.36 2.43
N THR A 162 32.39 2.04 2.39
CA THR A 162 33.51 1.34 3.03
C THR A 162 34.13 0.37 2.03
N HIS A 163 35.44 0.14 2.14
CA HIS A 163 36.15 -0.82 1.28
C HIS A 163 35.88 -2.29 1.67
N VAL A 164 35.22 -2.54 2.81
CA VAL A 164 34.94 -3.89 3.29
C VAL A 164 34.08 -4.64 2.28
N GLY A 165 34.57 -5.80 1.83
CA GLY A 165 33.86 -6.66 0.87
C GLY A 165 34.13 -6.36 -0.61
N VAL A 166 34.86 -5.28 -0.92
CA VAL A 166 35.30 -4.99 -2.29
C VAL A 166 36.53 -5.84 -2.62
N THR A 167 36.36 -6.83 -3.49
CA THR A 167 37.43 -7.80 -3.82
C THR A 167 37.94 -7.71 -5.25
N SER A 168 37.27 -6.97 -6.13
CA SER A 168 37.64 -6.78 -7.52
C SER A 168 37.00 -5.52 -8.13
N GLY A 169 37.51 -5.08 -9.28
CA GLY A 169 36.94 -3.96 -10.03
C GLY A 169 37.43 -2.60 -9.53
N CYS A 170 38.58 -2.50 -8.87
CA CYS A 170 39.09 -1.25 -8.30
C CYS A 170 39.10 -0.10 -9.33
N ALA A 171 39.48 -0.41 -10.58
CA ALA A 171 39.56 0.55 -11.68
C ALA A 171 38.23 1.22 -12.03
N THR A 172 37.08 0.61 -11.71
CA THR A 172 35.77 1.19 -12.01
C THR A 172 35.39 2.33 -11.06
N CYS A 173 36.08 2.47 -9.93
CA CYS A 173 35.90 3.57 -8.98
C CYS A 173 37.15 4.47 -8.95
N HIS A 174 38.35 3.90 -9.05
CA HIS A 174 39.61 4.64 -9.10
C HIS A 174 39.93 5.13 -10.53
N ASP A 175 38.99 5.85 -11.12
CA ASP A 175 38.99 6.36 -12.50
C ASP A 175 39.32 7.86 -12.61
N ASN A 176 39.70 8.48 -11.50
CA ASN A 176 39.89 9.94 -11.35
C ASN A 176 38.61 10.77 -11.46
N VAL A 177 37.43 10.15 -11.47
CA VAL A 177 36.12 10.80 -11.37
C VAL A 177 35.48 10.48 -10.03
N HIS A 178 35.37 9.21 -9.68
CA HIS A 178 34.71 8.74 -8.45
C HIS A 178 35.69 8.64 -7.27
N ALA A 179 36.91 8.19 -7.53
CA ALA A 179 38.02 8.14 -6.59
C ALA A 179 39.34 8.37 -7.32
N THR A 180 40.36 8.78 -6.56
CA THR A 180 41.71 9.02 -7.10
C THR A 180 42.29 7.75 -7.72
N GLY A 181 42.62 7.80 -9.00
CA GLY A 181 43.24 6.69 -9.72
C GLY A 181 44.74 6.53 -9.45
N PRO A 182 45.42 5.65 -10.21
CA PRO A 182 46.86 5.52 -10.16
C PRO A 182 47.55 6.86 -10.46
N THR A 183 48.59 7.17 -9.68
CA THR A 183 49.38 8.41 -9.87
C THR A 183 50.27 8.32 -11.10
N ALA A 184 50.84 9.46 -11.54
CA ALA A 184 51.74 9.52 -12.70
C ALA A 184 53.00 8.62 -12.58
N ASN A 185 53.38 8.24 -11.36
CA ASN A 185 54.54 7.38 -11.08
C ASN A 185 54.17 5.89 -10.94
N HIS A 186 52.92 5.53 -11.20
CA HIS A 186 52.48 4.14 -11.16
C HIS A 186 53.12 3.33 -12.30
N ILE A 187 53.40 2.05 -12.06
CA ILE A 187 53.93 1.15 -13.09
C ILE A 187 52.94 1.01 -14.26
N PRO A 188 53.42 0.82 -15.51
CA PRO A 188 52.52 0.61 -16.64
C PRO A 188 51.69 -0.67 -16.49
N ILE A 189 50.36 -0.54 -16.57
CA ILE A 189 49.39 -1.63 -16.38
C ILE A 189 48.88 -2.27 -17.69
N GLY A 190 49.51 -1.94 -18.82
CA GLY A 190 49.24 -2.54 -20.12
C GLY A 190 47.89 -2.15 -20.77
N THR A 191 47.69 -2.60 -22.00
CA THR A 191 46.45 -2.47 -22.78
C THR A 191 46.05 -3.83 -23.38
N PRO A 192 44.93 -4.45 -22.97
CA PRO A 192 43.94 -3.96 -22.01
C PRO A 192 44.50 -3.85 -20.60
N MET A 193 43.89 -2.99 -19.79
CA MET A 193 44.33 -2.69 -18.42
C MET A 193 44.35 -3.98 -17.59
N THR A 194 45.50 -4.30 -17.01
CA THR A 194 45.65 -5.40 -16.07
C THR A 194 44.85 -5.10 -14.81
N ALA A 195 44.09 -6.08 -14.32
CA ALA A 195 43.25 -5.92 -13.14
C ALA A 195 44.11 -5.53 -11.92
N CYS A 196 43.69 -4.50 -11.18
CA CYS A 196 44.43 -3.93 -10.06
C CYS A 196 44.77 -5.00 -9.00
N GLU A 197 43.86 -5.96 -8.81
CA GLU A 197 43.90 -7.00 -7.79
C GLU A 197 44.92 -8.10 -8.08
N SER A 198 45.51 -8.09 -9.28
CA SER A 198 46.67 -8.93 -9.60
C SER A 198 47.95 -8.42 -8.92
N CYS A 199 48.03 -7.13 -8.59
CA CYS A 199 49.18 -6.50 -7.93
C CYS A 199 48.86 -5.96 -6.52
N HIS A 200 47.62 -5.54 -6.29
CA HIS A 200 47.18 -4.95 -5.03
C HIS A 200 46.28 -5.92 -4.25
N SER A 201 46.61 -6.14 -2.98
CA SER A 201 45.82 -7.01 -2.11
C SER A 201 44.45 -6.39 -1.80
N PRO A 202 43.34 -7.08 -2.07
CA PRO A 202 42.00 -6.62 -1.75
C PRO A 202 41.68 -6.75 -0.25
N THR A 203 42.63 -7.08 0.62
CA THR A 203 42.40 -7.20 2.07
C THR A 203 43.07 -6.09 2.90
N ASN A 204 43.87 -5.22 2.26
CA ASN A 204 44.58 -4.13 2.94
C ASN A 204 44.29 -2.79 2.26
N TYR A 205 43.20 -2.15 2.68
CA TYR A 205 42.58 -1.00 2.01
C TYR A 205 43.11 0.35 2.48
N THR A 206 43.92 0.41 3.54
CA THR A 206 44.31 1.66 4.19
C THR A 206 45.58 2.29 3.60
N ASN A 207 46.30 1.58 2.73
CA ASN A 207 47.37 2.14 1.92
C ASN A 207 47.57 1.37 0.61
N TRP A 208 47.70 2.08 -0.51
CA TRP A 208 48.15 1.50 -1.79
C TRP A 208 49.66 1.14 -1.79
N LEU A 209 50.29 1.16 -0.62
CA LEU A 209 51.73 0.91 -0.42
C LEU A 209 52.09 -0.58 -0.38
N GLY A 210 51.10 -1.48 -0.46
CA GLY A 210 51.29 -2.92 -0.26
C GLY A 210 51.62 -3.76 -1.49
N ALA A 211 51.84 -3.17 -2.67
CA ALA A 211 52.19 -3.97 -3.86
C ALA A 211 53.62 -4.51 -3.73
N THR A 212 53.76 -5.83 -3.51
CA THR A 212 55.06 -6.52 -3.59
C THR A 212 55.16 -7.12 -4.98
N MET A 213 56.06 -6.58 -5.80
CA MET A 213 56.42 -7.14 -7.10
C MET A 213 57.44 -8.25 -6.86
N ASN A 214 57.11 -9.49 -7.20
CA ASN A 214 58.08 -10.58 -7.32
C ASN A 214 58.60 -10.66 -8.75
#